data_AF-A0A2V8SA03-F1
#
_entry.id   AF-A0A2V8SA03-F1
#
_cell.length_a   1.000
_cell.length_b   1.000
_cell.length_c   1.000
_cell.angle_alpha   90.00
_cell.angle_beta   90.00
_cell.angle_gamma   90.00
#
_symmetry.space_group_name_H-M   'P 1'
#
loop_
_entity.id
_entity.type
_entity.pdbx_description
1 polymer ?
#
loop_
_entity_poly.entity_id
_entity_poly.type
_entity_poly.pdbx_seq_one_letter_code
_entity_poly.pdbx_strand_id
1 'polypeptide(L)'
;MHKRDEHEAQSPKSNVNKRGADVGHWTSDFGRILSWAEVQRTHRIRNGVYQRQGRLISLLTDFGRINPCYPDRHAANDSNTIIYTGAGRHGDQHLTPANRALLAAIESGHAVPLFNKLGTGRWQHMGHWRVTAARHEFDEHAQRMLWRFTLKRALTRAE
;
A
#
# COMPACT_ATOMS: atom_id res chain seq x y z
N MET A 1 0.81 -69.79 27.43
CA MET A 1 1.05 -68.52 28.14
C MET A 1 1.48 -67.50 27.09
N HIS A 2 0.57 -66.64 26.61
CA HIS A 2 0.43 -65.22 27.03
C HIS A 2 1.69 -64.40 26.69
N LYS A 3 1.71 -63.35 25.85
CA LYS A 3 0.70 -62.41 25.32
C LYS A 3 1.23 -61.80 24.00
N ARG A 4 0.31 -61.20 23.23
CA ARG A 4 0.53 -60.34 22.05
C ARG A 4 1.23 -59.04 22.45
N ASP A 5 2.02 -58.47 21.56
CA ASP A 5 2.25 -57.02 21.50
C ASP A 5 2.18 -56.55 20.04
N GLU A 6 1.12 -55.78 19.79
CA GLU A 6 0.86 -54.96 18.61
C GLU A 6 1.48 -53.58 18.86
N HIS A 7 2.21 -53.01 17.90
CA HIS A 7 2.43 -51.56 17.76
C HIS A 7 2.89 -51.30 16.32
N GLU A 8 1.96 -51.02 15.40
CA GLU A 8 1.40 -49.70 15.06
C GLU A 8 2.37 -48.84 14.24
N ALA A 9 2.11 -48.85 12.92
CA ALA A 9 2.80 -48.04 11.93
C ALA A 9 2.53 -46.55 12.15
N GLN A 10 3.60 -45.77 12.30
CA GLN A 10 3.50 -44.32 12.43
C GLN A 10 3.24 -43.68 11.06
N SER A 11 2.02 -43.14 10.91
CA SER A 11 1.62 -42.26 9.81
C SER A 11 2.49 -40.99 9.76
N PRO A 12 2.89 -40.50 8.57
CA PRO A 12 3.61 -39.26 8.44
C PRO A 12 2.71 -38.07 8.81
N LYS A 13 3.17 -37.28 9.80
CA LYS A 13 2.53 -36.04 10.25
C LYS A 13 2.49 -35.03 9.09
N SER A 14 1.28 -34.60 8.76
CA SER A 14 1.00 -33.55 7.80
C SER A 14 1.67 -32.24 8.24
N ASN A 15 2.53 -31.71 7.36
CA ASN A 15 3.19 -30.42 7.57
C ASN A 15 2.22 -29.30 7.16
N VAL A 16 1.35 -28.91 8.10
CA VAL A 16 0.39 -27.81 7.87
C VAL A 16 1.13 -26.48 7.89
N ASN A 17 1.15 -25.87 6.71
CA ASN A 17 1.73 -24.58 6.39
C ASN A 17 1.14 -23.48 7.29
N LYS A 18 1.95 -22.85 8.14
CA LYS A 18 1.58 -21.65 8.92
C LYS A 18 1.48 -20.43 8.00
N ARG A 19 0.37 -20.29 7.28
CA ARG A 19 -0.03 -19.06 6.57
C ARG A 19 -1.46 -18.71 6.98
N GLY A 20 -1.61 -18.04 8.13
CA GLY A 20 -2.96 -17.71 8.61
C GLY A 20 -3.02 -16.85 9.86
N ALA A 21 -2.02 -16.01 10.14
CA ALA A 21 -2.04 -15.18 11.34
C ALA A 21 -1.44 -13.80 11.07
N ASP A 22 -2.10 -12.99 10.24
CA ASP A 22 -1.97 -11.52 10.34
C ASP A 22 -3.08 -10.79 9.55
N VAL A 23 -4.35 -11.04 9.86
CA VAL A 23 -5.49 -10.41 9.14
C VAL A 23 -6.34 -9.52 10.07
N GLY A 24 -6.27 -9.73 11.39
CA GLY A 24 -7.15 -9.07 12.36
C GLY A 24 -6.71 -7.69 12.88
N HIS A 25 -5.46 -7.26 12.69
CA HIS A 25 -4.95 -6.01 13.29
C HIS A 25 -5.17 -4.76 12.41
N TRP A 26 -5.33 -4.93 11.10
CA TRP A 26 -5.17 -3.84 10.12
C TRP A 26 -6.26 -2.76 10.11
N THR A 27 -7.45 -3.05 10.63
CA THR A 27 -8.57 -2.09 10.75
C THR A 27 -8.45 -1.17 11.94
N SER A 28 -7.79 -1.61 13.02
CA SER A 28 -7.76 -0.88 14.30
C SER A 28 -7.06 0.49 14.22
N ASP A 29 -6.13 0.65 13.27
CA ASP A 29 -5.36 1.88 13.12
C ASP A 29 -5.93 2.85 12.05
N PHE A 30 -7.04 2.53 11.37
CA PHE A 30 -7.61 3.48 10.40
C PHE A 30 -8.02 4.80 11.06
N GLY A 31 -7.59 5.92 10.51
CA GLY A 31 -7.87 7.25 11.04
C GLY A 31 -6.98 7.66 12.21
N ARG A 32 -6.17 6.75 12.77
CA ARG A 32 -5.23 7.07 13.85
C ARG A 32 -4.26 8.15 13.43
N ILE A 33 -4.03 9.11 14.32
CA ILE A 33 -3.01 10.14 14.15
C ILE A 33 -1.68 9.61 14.69
N LEU A 34 -0.66 9.68 13.85
CA LEU A 34 0.68 9.17 14.06
C LEU A 34 1.70 10.30 13.98
N SER A 35 2.74 10.18 14.77
CA SER A 35 3.99 10.92 14.63
C SER A 35 4.78 10.44 13.41
N TRP A 36 5.75 11.25 12.96
CA TRP A 36 6.70 10.81 11.93
C TRP A 36 7.54 9.61 12.38
N ALA A 37 7.85 9.49 13.69
CA ALA A 37 8.57 8.35 14.24
C ALA A 37 7.79 7.05 14.09
N GLU A 38 6.47 7.09 14.28
CA GLU A 38 5.58 5.94 14.04
C GLU A 38 5.49 5.59 12.56
N VAL A 39 5.27 6.59 11.68
CA VAL A 39 5.20 6.38 10.23
C VAL A 39 6.49 5.76 9.69
N GLN A 40 7.65 6.23 10.14
CA GLN A 40 8.97 5.75 9.67
C GLN A 40 9.26 4.29 9.99
N ARG A 41 8.54 3.66 10.93
CA ARG A 41 8.69 2.22 11.16
C ARG A 41 8.33 1.41 9.91
N THR A 42 7.40 1.94 9.11
CA THR A 42 6.93 1.36 7.85
C THR A 42 7.46 2.13 6.63
N HIS A 43 7.27 3.44 6.60
CA HIS A 43 7.60 4.30 5.46
C HIS A 43 8.91 5.07 5.69
N ARG A 44 10.02 4.51 5.22
CA ARG A 44 11.38 4.92 5.66
C ARG A 44 11.99 6.11 4.92
N ILE A 45 11.26 6.75 4.00
CA ILE A 45 11.76 7.87 3.20
C ILE A 45 10.74 9.02 3.16
N ARG A 46 11.17 10.25 2.85
CA ARG A 46 10.26 11.39 2.77
C ARG A 46 9.46 11.49 1.48
N ASN A 47 9.82 10.71 0.46
CA ASN A 47 9.10 10.68 -0.83
C ASN A 47 7.80 9.90 -0.70
N GLY A 48 6.83 10.22 -1.57
CA GLY A 48 5.50 9.62 -1.54
C GLY A 48 5.48 8.09 -1.70
N VAL A 49 6.44 7.51 -2.42
CA VAL A 49 6.44 6.08 -2.73
C VAL A 49 7.64 5.39 -2.09
N TYR A 50 7.40 4.55 -1.09
CA TYR A 50 8.45 3.71 -0.52
C TYR A 50 8.39 2.30 -1.12
N GLN A 51 9.50 1.86 -1.69
CA GLN A 51 9.67 0.55 -2.30
C GLN A 51 10.99 -0.08 -1.85
N ARG A 52 11.06 -1.40 -1.91
CA ARG A 52 12.31 -2.16 -1.74
C ARG A 52 12.39 -3.25 -2.80
N GLN A 53 13.49 -3.25 -3.56
CA GLN A 53 13.73 -4.23 -4.63
C GLN A 53 12.58 -4.32 -5.65
N GLY A 54 11.99 -3.18 -6.00
CA GLY A 54 10.87 -3.11 -6.95
C GLY A 54 9.50 -3.44 -6.36
N ARG A 55 9.44 -3.93 -5.11
CA ARG A 55 8.19 -4.17 -4.40
C ARG A 55 7.73 -2.91 -3.67
N LEU A 56 6.49 -2.47 -3.92
CA LEU A 56 5.85 -1.40 -3.17
C LEU A 56 5.67 -1.79 -1.70
N ILE A 57 6.01 -0.88 -0.77
CA ILE A 57 5.92 -1.12 0.68
C ILE A 57 4.88 -0.22 1.33
N SER A 58 4.87 1.08 1.01
CA SER A 58 3.95 2.04 1.60
C SER A 58 3.89 3.34 0.79
N LEU A 59 2.84 4.12 1.04
CA LEU A 59 2.57 5.38 0.34
C LEU A 59 2.37 6.54 1.32
N LEU A 60 2.75 7.74 0.92
CA LEU A 60 2.38 9.00 1.55
C LEU A 60 1.59 9.85 0.56
N THR A 61 0.60 10.57 1.07
CA THR A 61 -0.08 11.64 0.34
C THR A 61 -0.26 12.84 1.27
N ASP A 62 -0.52 14.01 0.69
CA ASP A 62 -1.05 15.17 1.40
C ASP A 62 -2.28 15.74 0.66
N PHE A 63 -2.81 15.00 -0.33
CA PHE A 63 -3.89 15.43 -1.23
C PHE A 63 -3.64 16.80 -1.88
N GLY A 64 -2.38 17.10 -2.21
CA GLY A 64 -1.98 18.36 -2.81
C GLY A 64 -2.03 19.56 -1.85
N ARG A 65 -2.35 19.37 -0.58
CA ARG A 65 -2.49 20.47 0.40
C ARG A 65 -1.17 21.14 0.74
N ILE A 66 -0.09 20.37 0.79
CA ILE A 66 1.26 20.87 1.12
C ILE A 66 2.13 20.90 -0.14
N ASN A 67 1.96 19.93 -1.05
CA ASN A 67 2.67 19.88 -2.33
C ASN A 67 1.68 19.92 -3.51
N PRO A 68 1.22 21.11 -3.93
CA PRO A 68 0.21 21.26 -5.00
C PRO A 68 0.62 20.65 -6.36
N CYS A 69 1.91 20.43 -6.60
CA CYS A 69 2.41 19.74 -7.79
C CYS A 69 2.04 18.24 -7.87
N TYR A 70 1.46 17.69 -6.81
CA TYR A 70 0.90 16.34 -6.76
C TYR A 70 -0.58 16.43 -6.39
N PRO A 71 -1.48 16.60 -7.38
CA PRO A 71 -2.90 16.79 -7.12
C PRO A 71 -3.59 15.42 -6.94
N ASP A 72 -3.17 14.71 -5.88
CA ASP A 72 -3.82 13.50 -5.41
C ASP A 72 -5.22 13.85 -4.93
N ARG A 73 -6.20 13.01 -5.25
CA ARG A 73 -7.60 13.27 -4.88
C ARG A 73 -8.38 11.97 -4.71
N HIS A 74 -9.46 12.04 -3.94
CA HIS A 74 -10.49 11.02 -4.01
C HIS A 74 -11.19 11.06 -5.38
N ALA A 75 -11.63 9.90 -5.86
CA ALA A 75 -12.53 9.87 -7.00
C ALA A 75 -13.87 10.52 -6.63
N ALA A 76 -14.55 11.11 -7.61
CA ALA A 76 -15.84 11.76 -7.39
C ALA A 76 -16.83 10.76 -6.76
N ASN A 77 -17.42 11.14 -5.63
CA ASN A 77 -18.39 10.36 -4.87
C ASN A 77 -17.89 9.00 -4.34
N ASP A 78 -16.57 8.75 -4.31
CA ASP A 78 -16.02 7.49 -3.79
C ASP A 78 -14.78 7.74 -2.91
N SER A 79 -14.98 7.68 -1.59
CA SER A 79 -13.91 7.81 -0.59
C SER A 79 -13.00 6.57 -0.49
N ASN A 80 -13.36 5.48 -1.16
CA ASN A 80 -12.59 4.23 -1.24
C ASN A 80 -11.75 4.13 -2.51
N THR A 81 -11.78 5.16 -3.36
CA THR A 81 -10.91 5.28 -4.52
C THR A 81 -10.10 6.59 -4.45
N ILE A 82 -8.80 6.49 -4.68
CA ILE A 82 -7.88 7.64 -4.78
C ILE A 82 -7.23 7.62 -6.15
N ILE A 83 -7.16 8.78 -6.80
CA ILE A 83 -6.29 9.03 -7.94
C ILE A 83 -4.98 9.59 -7.39
N TYR A 84 -3.95 8.76 -7.41
CA TYR A 84 -2.63 9.04 -6.86
C TYR A 84 -1.65 9.40 -7.97
N THR A 85 -0.87 10.44 -7.77
CA THR A 85 0.08 10.96 -8.75
C THR A 85 1.43 10.28 -8.58
N GLY A 86 2.03 9.84 -9.69
CA GLY A 86 3.34 9.21 -9.70
C GLY A 86 4.47 10.12 -9.21
N ALA A 87 5.65 9.55 -9.02
CA ALA A 87 6.87 10.26 -8.67
C ALA A 87 7.45 11.04 -9.86
N GLY A 88 8.11 12.17 -9.55
CA GLY A 88 8.69 13.11 -10.51
C GLY A 88 8.08 14.49 -10.37
N ARG A 89 8.86 15.47 -9.89
CA ARG A 89 8.34 16.80 -9.50
C ARG A 89 8.39 17.82 -10.63
N HIS A 90 9.35 17.71 -11.54
CA HIS A 90 9.57 18.66 -12.63
C HIS A 90 9.56 17.94 -13.97
N GLY A 91 9.00 18.59 -15.00
CA GLY A 91 8.87 18.02 -16.34
C GLY A 91 7.96 16.79 -16.41
N ASP A 92 7.99 16.10 -17.53
CA ASP A 92 7.24 14.87 -17.75
C ASP A 92 7.68 13.77 -16.78
N GLN A 93 6.73 13.02 -16.27
CA GLN A 93 7.04 11.88 -15.41
C GLN A 93 7.49 10.67 -16.24
N HIS A 94 8.54 10.01 -15.76
CA HIS A 94 9.10 8.82 -16.40
C HIS A 94 8.94 7.59 -15.52
N LEU A 95 9.28 6.41 -16.06
CA LEU A 95 9.31 5.14 -15.32
C LEU A 95 10.49 5.09 -14.34
N THR A 96 10.44 5.89 -13.28
CA THR A 96 11.37 5.84 -12.15
C THR A 96 11.21 4.52 -11.37
N PRO A 97 12.17 4.12 -10.51
CA PRO A 97 12.00 2.96 -9.64
C PRO A 97 10.70 2.98 -8.82
N ALA A 98 10.27 4.17 -8.37
CA ALA A 98 9.00 4.35 -7.66
C ALA A 98 7.79 4.07 -8.56
N ASN A 99 7.73 4.66 -9.76
CA ASN A 99 6.61 4.46 -10.69
C ASN A 99 6.55 3.00 -11.20
N ARG A 100 7.71 2.36 -11.40
CA ARG A 100 7.77 0.92 -11.70
C ARG A 100 7.23 0.05 -10.57
N ALA A 101 7.52 0.38 -9.32
CA ALA A 101 6.99 -0.35 -8.18
C ALA A 101 5.46 -0.22 -8.04
N LEU A 102 4.91 0.95 -8.38
CA LEU A 102 3.45 1.14 -8.46
C LEU A 102 2.82 0.29 -9.58
N LEU A 103 3.44 0.23 -10.75
CA LEU A 103 2.99 -0.65 -11.85
C LEU A 103 3.05 -2.14 -11.45
N ALA A 104 4.16 -2.59 -10.85
CA ALA A 104 4.28 -3.97 -10.36
C ALA A 104 3.27 -4.30 -9.24
N ALA A 105 2.84 -3.29 -8.48
CA ALA A 105 1.79 -3.45 -7.47
C ALA A 105 0.40 -3.72 -8.08
N ILE A 106 0.15 -3.30 -9.33
CA ILE A 106 -1.07 -3.66 -10.06
C ILE A 106 -1.09 -5.16 -10.33
N GLU A 107 0.00 -5.71 -10.86
CA GLU A 107 0.12 -7.13 -11.20
C GLU A 107 0.04 -8.03 -9.98
N SER A 108 0.80 -7.70 -8.93
CA SER A 108 0.80 -8.48 -7.69
C SER A 108 -0.45 -8.29 -6.84
N GLY A 109 -1.20 -7.20 -7.08
CA GLY A 109 -2.45 -6.85 -6.43
C GLY A 109 -2.36 -6.62 -4.92
N HIS A 110 -1.20 -6.74 -4.28
CA HIS A 110 -1.08 -6.64 -2.81
C HIS A 110 -1.46 -5.25 -2.30
N ALA A 111 -1.94 -5.21 -1.06
CA ALA A 111 -2.29 -3.95 -0.40
C ALA A 111 -1.11 -3.42 0.42
N VAL A 112 -0.96 -2.10 0.47
CA VAL A 112 0.06 -1.40 1.26
C VAL A 112 -0.57 -0.29 2.11
N PRO A 113 0.02 0.07 3.27
CA PRO A 113 -0.47 1.18 4.07
C PRO A 113 -0.25 2.52 3.35
N LEU A 114 -1.24 3.40 3.47
CA LEU A 114 -1.20 4.79 3.02
C LEU A 114 -1.25 5.72 4.24
N PHE A 115 -0.41 6.75 4.24
CA PHE A 115 -0.41 7.78 5.28
C PHE A 115 -0.68 9.16 4.68
N ASN A 116 -1.63 9.90 5.25
CA ASN A 116 -1.96 11.26 4.84
C ASN A 116 -1.27 12.28 5.76
N LYS A 117 -0.49 13.21 5.19
CA LYS A 117 0.15 14.29 5.93
C LYS A 117 -0.87 15.38 6.25
N LEU A 118 -1.19 15.55 7.52
CA LEU A 118 -2.08 16.63 7.98
C LEU A 118 -1.32 17.92 8.30
N GLY A 119 -0.04 17.81 8.65
CA GLY A 119 0.82 18.92 9.02
C GLY A 119 2.17 18.44 9.56
N THR A 120 2.98 19.35 10.09
CA THR A 120 4.25 18.99 10.71
C THR A 120 4.02 18.02 11.87
N GLY A 121 4.65 16.84 11.81
CA GLY A 121 4.55 15.80 12.83
C GLY A 121 3.19 15.09 12.95
N ARG A 122 2.21 15.42 12.10
CA ARG A 122 0.85 14.87 12.16
C ARG A 122 0.52 14.12 10.89
N TRP A 123 0.39 12.81 11.01
CA TRP A 123 0.07 11.90 9.92
C TRP A 123 -1.17 11.10 10.27
N GLN A 124 -2.04 10.86 9.31
CA GLN A 124 -3.21 10.00 9.50
C GLN A 124 -2.97 8.68 8.78
N HIS A 125 -3.12 7.55 9.46
CA HIS A 125 -3.11 6.26 8.79
C HIS A 125 -4.43 6.04 8.04
N MET A 126 -4.36 5.91 6.72
CA MET A 126 -5.51 5.80 5.83
C MET A 126 -5.92 4.34 5.58
N GLY A 127 -5.32 3.38 6.29
CA GLY A 127 -5.52 1.95 6.08
C GLY A 127 -4.72 1.42 4.90
N HIS A 128 -5.13 0.26 4.40
CA HIS A 128 -4.44 -0.46 3.32
C HIS A 128 -5.11 -0.24 1.96
N TRP A 129 -4.29 -0.08 0.92
CA TRP A 129 -4.73 0.27 -0.43
C TRP A 129 -4.02 -0.57 -1.47
N ARG A 130 -4.75 -0.99 -2.51
CA ARG A 130 -4.21 -1.69 -3.68
C ARG A 130 -4.11 -0.72 -4.84
N VAL A 131 -3.01 -0.79 -5.59
CA VAL A 131 -2.93 -0.12 -6.90
C VAL A 131 -3.69 -1.00 -7.90
N THR A 132 -4.67 -0.45 -8.60
CA THR A 132 -5.54 -1.26 -9.49
C THR A 132 -5.47 -0.86 -10.96
N ALA A 133 -4.99 0.35 -11.25
CA ALA A 133 -4.83 0.83 -12.62
C ALA A 133 -3.76 1.93 -12.68
N ALA A 134 -3.23 2.15 -13.88
CA ALA A 134 -2.36 3.28 -14.18
C ALA A 134 -2.74 3.90 -15.53
N ARG A 135 -2.56 5.21 -15.64
CA ARG A 135 -2.61 5.98 -16.89
C ARG A 135 -1.41 6.90 -16.94
N HIS A 136 -0.86 7.08 -18.13
CA HIS A 136 0.16 8.09 -18.40
C HIS A 136 -0.46 9.12 -19.33
N GLU A 137 -0.83 10.27 -18.79
CA GLU A 137 -1.68 11.25 -19.47
C GLU A 137 -1.13 12.67 -19.31
N PHE A 138 -1.41 13.51 -20.30
CA PHE A 138 -1.06 14.93 -20.25
C PHE A 138 -2.01 15.64 -19.30
N ASP A 139 -1.45 16.39 -18.34
CA ASP A 139 -2.21 17.22 -17.42
C ASP A 139 -2.17 18.67 -17.89
N GLU A 140 -3.34 19.20 -18.28
CA GLU A 140 -3.44 20.57 -18.81
C GLU A 140 -3.12 21.65 -17.78
N HIS A 141 -3.35 21.39 -16.48
CA HIS A 141 -3.03 22.38 -15.45
C HIS A 141 -1.52 22.43 -15.16
N ALA A 142 -0.88 21.27 -15.11
CA ALA A 142 0.55 21.15 -14.87
C ALA A 142 1.40 21.27 -16.15
N GLN A 143 0.77 21.28 -17.34
CA GLN A 143 1.38 21.35 -18.66
C GLN A 143 2.50 20.32 -18.87
N ARG A 144 2.23 19.06 -18.50
CA ARG A 144 3.20 17.95 -18.56
C ARG A 144 2.54 16.59 -18.48
N MET A 145 3.28 15.55 -18.86
CA MET A 145 2.86 14.16 -18.69
C MET A 145 2.96 13.72 -17.22
N LEU A 146 1.87 13.16 -16.69
CA LEU A 146 1.78 12.62 -15.35
C LEU A 146 1.39 11.14 -15.39
N TRP A 147 1.98 10.37 -14.47
CA TRP A 147 1.41 9.08 -14.11
C TRP A 147 0.27 9.27 -13.11
N ARG A 148 -0.89 8.70 -13.41
CA ARG A 148 -2.06 8.61 -12.54
C ARG A 148 -2.33 7.15 -12.20
N PHE A 149 -2.26 6.84 -10.92
CA PHE A 149 -2.50 5.50 -10.38
C PHE A 149 -3.83 5.49 -9.62
N THR A 150 -4.70 4.54 -9.94
CA THR A 150 -5.93 4.33 -9.19
C THR A 150 -5.62 3.44 -8.00
N LEU A 151 -5.84 3.94 -6.79
CA LEU A 151 -5.78 3.17 -5.56
C LEU A 151 -7.20 2.82 -5.11
N LYS A 152 -7.43 1.57 -4.72
CA LYS A 152 -8.66 1.14 -4.07
C LYS A 152 -8.39 0.66 -2.65
N ARG A 153 -9.24 1.08 -1.71
CA ARG A 153 -9.14 0.64 -0.32
C ARG A 153 -9.29 -0.89 -0.25
N ALA A 154 -8.33 -1.55 0.38
CA ALA A 154 -8.46 -2.95 0.72
C ALA A 154 -9.35 -3.05 1.95
N LEU A 155 -10.60 -3.45 1.75
CA LEU A 155 -11.44 -3.88 2.87
C LEU A 155 -10.85 -5.20 3.39
N THR A 156 -10.52 -5.26 4.67
CA THR A 156 -10.45 -6.56 5.36
C THR A 156 -11.85 -7.15 5.29
N ARG A 157 -12.00 -8.36 4.72
CA ARG A 157 -13.22 -9.12 4.93
C ARG A 157 -13.39 -9.26 6.45
N ALA A 158 -14.52 -8.75 6.97
CA ALA A 158 -15.09 -9.38 8.15
C ALA A 158 -15.55 -10.75 7.64
N GLU A 159 -14.91 -11.80 8.13
CA GLU A 159 -15.43 -13.17 8.01
C GLU A 159 -16.72 -13.31 8.81
#